data_AF-A0A7C9DP14-F1
#
_entry.id   AF-A0A7C9DP14-F1
#
_cell.length_a   1.000
_cell.length_b   1.000
_cell.length_c   1.000
_cell.angle_alpha   90.00
_cell.angle_beta   90.00
_cell.angle_gamma   90.00
#
_symmetry.space_group_name_H-M   'P 1'
#
loop_
_entity.id
_entity.type
_entity.pdbx_description
1 polymer ?
#
loop_
_entity_poly.entity_id
_entity_poly.type
_entity_poly.pdbx_seq_one_letter_code
_entity_poly.pdbx_strand_id
1 'polypeptide(L)'
;MVSPLLRRRISRHLSDKVGSFSLELKFGLLATHCDGLRHFSSPSTASRFDFTDLTRPHTWYPNARKKNRNVILHVGPTNSGKTYSALKQLERSSTGIYCGPLRLLAWEVSKRLNNANVPCDLITGQERDKVEGAIGRA
;
A
#
# COMPACT_ATOMS: atom_id res chain seq x y z
N MET A 1 36.78 0.29 -14.47
CA MET A 1 37.01 1.19 -13.32
C MET A 1 35.92 0.90 -12.30
N VAL A 2 36.32 0.39 -11.14
CA VAL A 2 35.44 -0.07 -10.06
C VAL A 2 35.19 1.12 -9.13
N SER A 3 33.92 1.46 -8.91
CA SER A 3 33.51 2.38 -7.83
C SER A 3 32.65 1.60 -6.83
N PRO A 4 33.11 1.39 -5.59
CA PRO A 4 32.35 0.67 -4.57
C PRO A 4 31.30 1.59 -3.95
N LEU A 5 30.02 1.21 -4.06
CA LEU A 5 28.93 1.89 -3.35
C LEU A 5 28.97 1.51 -1.87
N LEU A 6 29.67 2.35 -1.10
CA LEU A 6 29.68 2.39 0.35
C LEU A 6 28.25 2.68 0.86
N ARG A 7 27.44 1.65 1.08
CA ARG A 7 26.09 1.80 1.63
C ARG A 7 26.18 2.00 3.15
N ARG A 8 26.35 3.27 3.55
CA ARG A 8 26.23 3.71 4.95
C ARG A 8 24.85 3.31 5.51
N ARG A 9 24.84 2.33 6.41
CA ARG A 9 23.68 1.91 7.19
C ARG A 9 23.41 3.00 8.23
N ILE A 10 22.44 3.89 7.97
CA ILE A 10 21.98 4.84 8.98
C ILE A 10 21.15 4.06 10.01
N SER A 11 21.70 3.97 11.22
CA SER A 11 21.01 3.52 12.42
C SER A 11 19.87 4.50 12.72
N ARG A 12 18.63 4.03 12.70
CA ARG A 12 17.48 4.82 13.14
C ARG A 12 17.47 4.81 14.67
N HIS A 13 18.21 5.75 15.25
CA HIS A 13 17.99 6.21 16.60
C HIS A 13 17.35 7.59 16.48
N LEU A 14 16.01 7.63 16.48
CA LEU A 14 15.25 8.87 16.63
C LEU A 14 14.55 8.77 17.99
N SER A 15 15.11 9.52 18.92
CA SER A 15 14.59 9.74 20.26
C SER A 15 13.69 10.96 20.17
N ASP A 16 12.38 10.78 20.17
CA ASP A 16 11.43 11.88 20.33
C ASP A 16 10.82 11.81 21.72
N LYS A 17 11.35 12.67 22.59
CA LYS A 17 10.70 13.11 23.82
C LYS A 17 9.58 14.07 23.47
N VAL A 18 8.32 13.70 23.73
CA VAL A 18 7.27 14.66 24.10
C VAL A 18 6.35 14.02 25.14
N GLY A 19 6.31 14.63 26.32
CA GLY A 19 5.07 14.92 27.04
C GLY A 19 4.33 13.76 27.70
N SER A 20 4.72 13.48 28.94
CA SER A 20 3.95 12.77 29.95
C SER A 20 2.52 13.34 30.10
N PHE A 21 1.51 12.52 29.83
CA PHE A 21 0.19 12.64 30.46
C PHE A 21 -0.11 11.31 31.18
N SER A 22 -0.05 11.39 32.51
CA SER A 22 -0.30 10.30 33.43
C SER A 22 -1.81 10.10 33.56
N LEU A 23 -2.30 8.93 33.16
CA LEU A 23 -3.54 8.34 33.63
C LEU A 23 -3.24 6.88 33.98
N GLU A 24 -2.61 6.72 35.14
CA GLU A 24 -2.42 5.46 35.86
C GLU A 24 -3.80 4.91 36.26
N LEU A 25 -4.38 4.06 35.43
CA LEU A 25 -5.49 3.18 35.82
C LEU A 25 -4.90 1.87 36.32
N LYS A 26 -4.73 1.80 37.64
CA LYS A 26 -4.38 0.58 38.38
C LYS A 26 -5.46 -0.48 38.18
N PHE A 27 -5.19 -1.46 37.33
CA PHE A 27 -5.85 -2.77 37.36
C PHE A 27 -4.79 -3.86 37.35
N GLY A 28 -3.97 -3.87 38.41
CA GLY A 28 -3.29 -5.08 38.85
C GLY A 28 -4.26 -5.88 39.71
N LEU A 29 -4.32 -7.19 39.47
CA LEU A 29 -5.01 -8.23 40.24
C LEU A 29 -6.36 -8.74 39.70
N LEU A 30 -6.43 -9.15 38.43
CA LEU A 30 -7.38 -10.19 37.95
C LEU A 30 -6.91 -10.81 36.60
N ALA A 31 -5.62 -11.08 36.43
CA ALA A 31 -5.05 -11.68 35.22
C ALA A 31 -4.62 -13.15 35.42
N THR A 32 -5.39 -13.93 36.17
CA THR A 32 -5.16 -15.37 36.37
C THR A 32 -6.32 -16.25 35.90
N HIS A 33 -7.29 -15.74 35.13
CA HIS A 33 -8.41 -16.57 34.70
C HIS A 33 -8.98 -16.21 33.32
N CYS A 34 -8.15 -16.29 32.29
CA CYS A 34 -8.61 -16.51 30.90
C CYS A 34 -7.52 -17.05 29.96
N ASP A 35 -6.64 -17.93 30.44
CA ASP A 35 -5.86 -18.85 29.57
C ASP A 35 -6.65 -20.13 29.20
N GLY A 36 -7.95 -20.16 29.49
CA GLY A 36 -8.81 -21.32 29.30
C GLY A 36 -9.88 -21.10 28.25
N LEU A 37 -9.51 -21.09 26.95
CA LEU A 37 -10.38 -21.50 25.82
C LEU A 37 -9.66 -21.33 24.47
N ARG A 38 -8.62 -22.16 24.21
CA ARG A 38 -8.20 -22.51 22.84
C ARG A 38 -7.93 -24.00 22.64
N HIS A 39 -8.45 -24.85 23.52
CA HIS A 39 -8.32 -26.30 23.41
C HIS A 39 -9.64 -26.94 22.98
N PHE A 40 -9.98 -26.79 21.70
CA PHE A 40 -10.84 -27.74 21.02
C PHE A 40 -10.24 -28.07 19.64
N SER A 41 -9.01 -28.60 19.66
CA SER A 41 -8.43 -29.27 18.50
C SER A 41 -8.38 -30.75 18.80
N SER A 42 -9.35 -31.49 18.24
CA SER A 42 -9.30 -32.96 18.18
C SER A 42 -7.97 -33.41 17.55
N PRO A 43 -7.26 -34.40 18.13
CA PRO A 43 -5.99 -34.87 17.63
C PRO A 43 -6.24 -35.75 16.41
N SER A 44 -6.43 -35.12 15.26
CA SER A 44 -6.35 -35.76 13.96
C SER A 44 -5.15 -35.16 13.23
N THR A 45 -4.11 -35.97 13.07
CA THR A 45 -2.89 -35.69 12.32
C THR A 45 -3.19 -35.59 10.83
N ALA A 46 -3.93 -34.56 10.45
CA ALA A 46 -3.98 -34.05 9.09
C ALA A 46 -3.36 -32.65 9.13
N SER A 47 -2.40 -32.37 8.26
CA SER A 47 -1.85 -31.02 8.06
C SER A 47 -3.01 -30.09 7.68
N ARG A 48 -3.59 -29.41 8.68
CA ARG A 48 -4.71 -28.50 8.48
C ARG A 48 -4.19 -27.31 7.69
N PHE A 49 -4.48 -27.29 6.39
CA PHE A 49 -4.38 -26.07 5.61
C PHE A 49 -5.52 -25.16 6.07
N ASP A 50 -5.17 -24.12 6.83
CA ASP A 50 -6.10 -23.08 7.21
C ASP A 50 -6.24 -22.09 6.05
N PHE A 51 -7.34 -22.21 5.28
CA PHE A 51 -7.67 -21.30 4.19
C PHE A 51 -7.89 -19.85 4.65
N THR A 52 -8.05 -19.63 5.96
CA THR A 52 -8.25 -18.31 6.56
C THR A 52 -6.99 -17.73 7.22
N ASP A 53 -5.84 -18.42 7.13
CA ASP A 53 -4.56 -17.85 7.59
C ASP A 53 -4.09 -16.73 6.63
N LEU A 54 -4.40 -15.50 7.01
CA LEU A 54 -4.05 -14.28 6.28
C LEU A 54 -2.90 -13.49 6.92
N THR A 55 -2.09 -14.11 7.79
CA THR A 55 -1.07 -13.43 8.62
C THR A 55 0.08 -12.80 7.83
N ARG A 56 0.35 -13.26 6.60
CA ARG A 56 1.51 -12.85 5.79
C ARG A 56 1.13 -12.26 4.43
N PRO A 57 0.37 -11.16 4.36
CA PRO A 57 -0.12 -10.59 3.08
C PRO A 57 0.99 -10.09 2.16
N HIS A 58 2.15 -9.75 2.72
CA HIS A 58 3.31 -9.34 1.95
C HIS A 58 3.86 -10.46 1.05
N THR A 59 3.60 -11.72 1.38
CA THR A 59 4.07 -12.89 0.62
C THR A 59 3.19 -13.21 -0.60
N TRP A 60 1.93 -12.72 -0.63
CA TRP A 60 0.97 -13.02 -1.69
C TRP A 60 1.35 -12.43 -3.06
N TYR A 61 2.27 -11.46 -3.10
CA TYR A 61 2.68 -10.76 -4.31
C TYR A 61 4.18 -10.93 -4.62
N PRO A 62 4.65 -12.17 -4.93
CA PRO A 62 6.07 -12.43 -5.15
C PRO A 62 6.64 -11.64 -6.34
N ASN A 63 5.88 -11.50 -7.43
CA ASN A 63 6.30 -10.73 -8.61
C ASN A 63 6.54 -9.25 -8.30
N ALA A 64 5.73 -8.66 -7.41
CA ALA A 64 5.93 -7.29 -6.96
C ALA A 64 7.12 -7.16 -5.99
N ARG A 65 7.40 -8.18 -5.19
CA ARG A 65 8.52 -8.21 -4.23
C ARG A 65 9.88 -8.46 -4.90
N LYS A 66 9.91 -9.14 -6.05
CA LYS A 66 11.13 -9.31 -6.87
C LYS A 66 11.63 -8.01 -7.50
N LYS A 67 10.73 -7.04 -7.75
CA LYS A 67 11.09 -5.74 -8.33
C LYS A 67 11.64 -4.80 -7.25
N ASN A 68 12.71 -4.08 -7.57
CA ASN A 68 13.15 -2.95 -6.75
C ASN A 68 12.14 -1.80 -6.91
N ARG A 69 11.49 -1.39 -5.82
CA ARG A 69 10.39 -0.40 -5.83
C ARG A 69 10.73 0.76 -4.91
N ASN A 70 10.61 1.98 -5.44
CA ASN A 70 10.68 3.20 -4.65
C ASN A 70 9.26 3.63 -4.26
N VAL A 71 9.03 3.91 -2.97
CA VAL A 71 7.74 4.34 -2.44
C VAL A 71 7.85 5.82 -2.06
N ILE A 72 7.12 6.68 -2.78
CA ILE A 72 7.09 8.12 -2.55
C ILE A 72 5.74 8.44 -1.92
N LEU A 73 5.77 9.08 -0.74
CA LEU A 73 4.60 9.44 0.03
C LEU A 73 4.41 10.97 0.02
N HIS A 74 3.36 11.45 -0.63
CA HIS A 74 3.01 12.87 -0.67
C HIS A 74 2.02 13.21 0.47
N VAL A 75 2.48 13.92 1.51
CA VAL A 75 1.69 14.21 2.74
C VAL A 75 1.39 15.70 2.87
N GLY A 76 0.25 16.03 3.48
CA GLY A 76 -0.15 17.37 3.93
C GLY A 76 -1.69 17.49 4.03
N PRO A 77 -2.24 18.71 4.20
CA PRO A 77 -3.70 18.93 4.26
C PRO A 77 -4.38 18.78 2.89
N THR A 78 -5.71 18.69 2.85
CA THR A 78 -6.48 18.71 1.59
C THR A 78 -6.19 19.98 0.78
N ASN A 79 -6.37 19.93 -0.54
CA ASN A 79 -6.18 21.07 -1.46
C ASN A 79 -4.78 21.70 -1.53
N SER A 80 -3.73 21.02 -1.08
CA SER A 80 -2.33 21.50 -1.16
C SER A 80 -1.54 20.95 -2.37
N GLY A 81 -2.24 20.50 -3.42
CA GLY A 81 -1.60 20.12 -4.68
C GLY A 81 -0.82 18.79 -4.70
N LYS A 82 -0.84 17.98 -3.62
CA LYS A 82 -0.12 16.69 -3.57
C LYS A 82 -0.51 15.71 -4.69
N THR A 83 -1.80 15.61 -5.01
CA THR A 83 -2.28 14.77 -6.12
C THR A 83 -1.76 15.29 -7.46
N TYR A 84 -1.65 16.60 -7.64
CA TYR A 84 -1.14 17.21 -8.86
C TYR A 84 0.31 16.81 -9.13
N SER A 85 1.18 16.83 -8.11
CA SER A 85 2.57 16.40 -8.25
C SER A 85 2.70 14.94 -8.70
N ALA A 86 1.90 14.04 -8.12
CA ALA A 86 1.89 12.62 -8.51
C ALA A 86 1.39 12.41 -9.94
N LEU A 87 0.31 13.10 -10.32
CA LEU A 87 -0.24 13.04 -11.68
C LEU A 87 0.71 13.62 -12.72
N LYS A 88 1.45 14.69 -12.41
CA LYS A 88 2.45 15.25 -13.33
C LYS A 88 3.59 14.28 -13.59
N GLN A 89 3.97 13.49 -12.59
CA GLN A 89 4.95 12.42 -12.75
C GLN A 89 4.40 11.26 -13.60
N LEU A 90 3.12 10.92 -13.42
CA LEU A 90 2.43 9.92 -14.22
C LEU A 90 2.33 10.33 -15.69
N GLU A 91 1.95 11.58 -15.97
CA GLU A 91 1.88 12.16 -17.33
C GLU A 91 3.22 12.06 -18.08
N ARG A 92 4.36 12.11 -17.38
CA ARG A 92 5.72 12.02 -17.97
C ARG A 92 6.24 10.59 -18.08
N SER A 93 5.61 9.64 -17.41
CA SER A 93 6.05 8.26 -17.40
C SER A 93 5.63 7.55 -18.69
N SER A 94 6.43 6.60 -19.18
CA SER A 94 6.09 5.81 -20.36
C SER A 94 4.91 4.87 -20.12
N THR A 95 4.77 4.37 -18.89
CA THR A 95 3.69 3.49 -18.46
C THR A 95 3.36 3.76 -17.00
N GLY A 96 2.09 3.75 -16.63
CA GLY A 96 1.67 3.87 -15.24
C GLY A 96 0.20 3.56 -15.05
N ILE A 97 -0.22 3.46 -13.79
CA ILE A 97 -1.60 3.20 -13.40
C ILE A 97 -1.99 4.23 -12.34
N TYR A 98 -3.16 4.83 -12.52
CA TYR A 98 -3.81 5.66 -11.51
C TYR A 98 -4.90 4.85 -10.79
N CYS A 99 -4.80 4.77 -9.47
CA CYS A 99 -5.81 4.12 -8.63
C CYS A 99 -6.54 5.19 -7.82
N GLY A 100 -7.75 5.56 -8.27
CA GLY A 100 -8.63 6.49 -7.56
C GLY A 100 -9.59 5.75 -6.61
N PRO A 101 -9.96 6.35 -5.45
CA PRO A 101 -10.92 5.74 -4.52
C PRO A 101 -12.36 5.82 -5.01
N LEU A 102 -12.65 6.74 -5.94
CA LEU A 102 -14.00 6.99 -6.47
C LEU A 102 -14.01 6.84 -7.98
N ARG A 103 -15.12 6.31 -8.51
CA ARG A 103 -15.36 6.18 -9.96
C ARG A 103 -15.23 7.53 -10.68
N LEU A 104 -15.81 8.57 -10.10
CA LEU A 104 -15.76 9.93 -10.65
C LEU A 104 -14.32 10.45 -10.81
N LEU A 105 -13.44 10.16 -9.85
CA LEU A 105 -12.04 10.57 -9.91
C LEU A 105 -11.26 9.80 -10.97
N ALA A 106 -11.53 8.50 -11.14
CA ALA A 106 -10.93 7.71 -12.20
C ALA A 106 -11.32 8.27 -13.59
N TRP A 107 -12.59 8.62 -13.76
CA TRP A 107 -13.10 9.24 -14.97
C TRP A 107 -12.47 10.62 -15.24
N GLU A 108 -12.41 11.50 -14.23
CA GLU A 108 -11.80 12.82 -14.32
C GLU A 108 -10.32 12.73 -14.75
N VAL A 109 -9.56 11.83 -14.11
CA VAL A 109 -8.13 11.65 -14.41
C VAL A 109 -7.93 11.03 -15.79
N SER A 110 -8.71 10.03 -16.19
CA SER A 110 -8.63 9.45 -17.54
C SER A 110 -8.87 10.53 -18.61
N LYS A 111 -9.94 11.32 -18.45
CA LYS A 111 -10.24 12.42 -19.38
C LYS A 111 -9.11 13.46 -19.42
N ARG A 112 -8.56 13.82 -18.26
CA ARG A 112 -7.42 14.73 -18.18
C ARG A 112 -6.17 14.21 -18.90
N LEU A 113 -5.83 12.93 -18.74
CA LEU A 113 -4.66 12.32 -19.38
C LEU A 113 -4.83 12.24 -20.90
N ASN A 114 -6.00 11.79 -21.36
CA ASN A 114 -6.31 11.73 -22.79
C ASN A 114 -6.31 13.13 -23.43
N ASN A 115 -6.85 14.15 -22.74
CA ASN A 115 -6.77 15.55 -23.19
C ASN A 115 -5.34 16.10 -23.23
N ALA A 116 -4.42 15.53 -22.44
CA ALA A 116 -2.99 15.86 -22.46
C ALA A 116 -2.20 15.04 -23.50
N ASN A 117 -2.89 14.36 -24.43
CA ASN A 117 -2.31 13.44 -25.43
C ASN A 117 -1.53 12.27 -24.83
N VAL A 118 -1.93 11.80 -23.64
CA VAL A 118 -1.41 10.57 -23.03
C VAL A 118 -2.51 9.51 -23.12
N PRO A 119 -2.42 8.54 -24.07
CA PRO A 119 -3.44 7.51 -24.24
C PRO A 119 -3.64 6.70 -22.95
N CYS A 120 -4.85 6.74 -22.41
CA CYS A 120 -5.18 6.15 -21.11
C CYS A 120 -6.54 5.46 -21.14
N ASP A 121 -6.54 4.16 -20.86
CA ASP A 121 -7.77 3.38 -20.68
C ASP A 121 -8.44 3.72 -19.34
N LEU A 122 -9.78 3.71 -19.34
CA LEU A 122 -10.59 3.80 -18.13
C LEU A 122 -11.09 2.40 -17.77
N ILE A 123 -10.76 1.91 -16.58
CA ILE A 123 -11.25 0.62 -16.07
C ILE A 123 -11.89 0.84 -14.71
N THR A 124 -13.18 0.54 -14.62
CA THR A 124 -13.96 0.57 -13.38
C THR A 124 -14.74 -0.74 -13.24
N GLY A 125 -15.47 -0.92 -12.13
CA GLY A 125 -16.32 -2.09 -11.94
C GLY A 125 -17.50 -2.15 -12.92
N GLN A 126 -17.94 -0.99 -13.41
CA GLN A 126 -19.15 -0.83 -14.24
C GLN A 126 -18.83 -0.53 -15.71
N GLU A 127 -17.67 0.06 -16.00
CA GLU A 127 -17.33 0.64 -17.31
C GLU A 127 -15.87 0.34 -17.66
N ARG A 128 -15.63 0.10 -18.96
CA ARG A 128 -14.30 -0.16 -19.52
C ARG A 128 -14.18 0.52 -20.88
N ASP A 129 -13.46 1.64 -20.92
CA ASP A 129 -13.21 2.39 -22.15
C ASP A 129 -11.76 2.19 -22.56
N LYS A 130 -11.58 1.64 -23.76
CA LYS A 130 -10.26 1.45 -24.37
C LYS A 130 -9.98 2.56 -25.36
N VAL A 131 -8.79 3.13 -25.28
CA VAL A 131 -8.33 4.18 -26.19
C VAL A 131 -7.28 3.60 -27.12
N GLU A 132 -7.38 3.89 -28.42
CA GLU A 132 -6.37 3.44 -29.38
C GLU A 132 -5.00 4.02 -29.02
N GLY A 133 -3.99 3.14 -28.96
CA GLY A 133 -2.62 3.51 -28.57
C GLY A 133 -2.36 3.45 -27.06
N ALA A 134 -3.37 3.22 -26.21
CA ALA A 134 -3.14 2.94 -24.79
C ALA A 134 -2.59 1.51 -24.62
N ILE A 135 -1.47 1.37 -23.92
CA ILE A 135 -0.86 0.06 -23.62
C ILE A 135 -1.52 -0.51 -22.35
N GLY A 136 -2.84 -0.71 -22.39
CA GLY A 136 -3.59 -1.34 -21.32
C GLY A 136 -3.52 -2.85 -21.40
N ARG A 137 -2.47 -3.46 -20.84
CA ARG A 137 -2.48 -4.89 -20.52
C ARG A 137 -3.08 -5.05 -19.12
N ALA A 138 -4.41 -5.24 -19.06
CA ALA A 138 -5.09 -5.66 -17.84
C ALA A 138 -4.79 -7.14 -17.56
#